data_AF-A0A7J9JN76-F1
#
_entry.id   AF-A0A7J9JN76-F1
#
_cell.length_a   1.000
_cell.length_b   1.000
_cell.length_c   1.000
_cell.angle_alpha   90.00
_cell.angle_beta   90.00
_cell.angle_gamma   90.00
#
_symmetry.space_group_name_H-M   'P 1'
#
loop_
_entity.id
_entity.type
_entity.pdbx_description
1 polymer ?
#
loop_
_entity_poly.entity_id
_entity_poly.type
_entity_poly.pdbx_seq_one_letter_code
_entity_poly.pdbx_strand_id
1 'polypeptide(L)'
;MPHMQMRDLKENYVVSKETLKGSMNQKKTSPQMMIKSGDRFEDGKKVLGRRNGRRRGRGYKVDRFQDGKLEPNMGSTPCKSLMFHTRPGYGQLGTKCIVKANHFLAEIPGSDLSHYSVEINPEVASRKLDKAIMTELVKLYRNSDLGTKLPVYDGRKNLYTAGSLPFTSKVFNVILADEDEETGNVRKRDFEVTIKFVAVASMAQLRNLLSGKQVDTPQGALNIIDTVLRELAAQRYLSVGRFLYSPTIRKPQALGGGVESWRGFYQSIRPTQMGLSLNIDMSTIAFIEPLPVVDFVAQILGKDVYSRPMSDADRVKVKKALRGVKVEVTHRGNVRRKYRVSGLTTQPTRELIFPLDEHMNMKSVVEYFQEMYGYTIRYAHLPCLQVGNEKKVNYLPMEACKIVEGQRYTKGLNEKQITSLLKVSCQRPHEQELDILQTVQQNDYDHDPYAKEFGINISSKLASIEARVLPAPWVIIELKYSDTGKEKEYLPQVGQWNMMNKKVINGSTVRYWACINFSRSVQESTAHGFCQELVQMCQISG
;
A
#
# COMPACT_ATOMS: atom_id res chain seq x y z
N MET A 1 78.65 26.18 0.75
CA MET A 1 79.27 25.21 -0.18
C MET A 1 80.19 24.31 0.61
N PRO A 2 80.31 23.00 0.31
CA PRO A 2 79.63 22.22 -0.72
C PRO A 2 78.61 21.23 -0.11
N HIS A 3 77.50 21.01 -0.81
CA HIS A 3 76.59 19.89 -0.57
C HIS A 3 76.32 19.25 -1.94
N MET A 4 76.99 18.13 -2.22
CA MET A 4 76.67 17.23 -3.31
C MET A 4 76.35 15.89 -2.66
N GLN A 5 75.10 15.45 -2.74
CA GLN A 5 74.74 14.05 -2.51
C GLN A 5 73.63 13.65 -3.48
N MET A 6 73.77 12.41 -3.93
CA MET A 6 73.34 11.90 -5.22
C MET A 6 71.82 11.83 -5.39
N ARG A 7 71.39 12.07 -6.63
CA ARG A 7 70.02 11.86 -7.12
C ARG A 7 69.82 10.37 -7.40
N ASP A 8 68.87 9.75 -6.72
CA ASP A 8 68.27 8.50 -7.18
C ASP A 8 66.98 8.79 -7.96
N LEU A 9 66.97 8.25 -9.18
CA LEU A 9 65.92 8.33 -10.17
C LEU A 9 64.68 7.53 -9.71
N LYS A 10 63.55 8.20 -9.55
CA LYS A 10 62.23 7.56 -9.55
C LYS A 10 61.75 7.42 -10.98
N GLU A 11 62.00 6.25 -11.59
CA GLU A 11 61.24 5.80 -12.75
C GLU A 11 59.85 5.32 -12.29
N ASN A 12 58.82 6.06 -12.69
CA ASN A 12 57.43 5.66 -12.55
C ASN A 12 57.12 4.60 -13.61
N TYR A 13 57.00 3.33 -13.21
CA TYR A 13 56.37 2.32 -14.04
C TYR A 13 54.85 2.50 -14.01
N VAL A 14 54.34 3.02 -15.13
CA VAL A 14 52.93 3.06 -15.50
C VAL A 14 52.50 1.64 -15.88
N VAL A 15 51.48 1.10 -15.21
CA VAL A 15 50.67 -0.01 -15.74
C VAL A 15 49.29 0.53 -16.06
N SER A 16 48.98 0.47 -17.35
CA SER A 16 47.74 0.86 -17.99
C SER A 16 46.56 -0.01 -17.55
N LYS A 17 45.42 0.62 -17.24
CA LYS A 17 44.09 0.01 -17.38
C LYS A 17 43.39 0.73 -18.53
N GLU A 18 43.40 0.09 -19.69
CA GLU A 18 42.57 0.49 -20.82
C GLU A 18 41.10 0.43 -20.43
N THR A 19 40.41 1.56 -20.51
CA THR A 19 38.95 1.62 -20.60
C THR A 19 38.63 2.01 -22.04
N LEU A 20 38.15 1.04 -22.82
CA LEU A 20 37.65 1.25 -24.16
C LEU A 20 36.49 2.26 -24.13
N LYS A 21 36.72 3.42 -24.76
CA LYS A 21 35.69 4.41 -25.14
C LYS A 21 35.30 4.19 -26.60
N GLY A 22 34.00 4.27 -26.83
CA GLY A 22 33.37 4.68 -28.10
C GLY A 22 31.86 4.58 -27.94
N SER A 23 31.00 5.52 -28.34
CA SER A 23 31.16 6.88 -28.90
C SER A 23 29.78 7.58 -28.78
N MET A 24 29.77 8.89 -29.07
CA MET A 24 28.63 9.75 -29.46
C MET A 24 27.70 10.39 -28.40
N ASN A 25 28.06 11.65 -28.07
CA ASN A 25 27.26 12.89 -28.14
C ASN A 25 25.72 12.81 -28.23
N GLN A 26 25.02 13.59 -27.37
CA GLN A 26 24.41 14.88 -27.77
C GLN A 26 23.83 15.69 -26.58
N LYS A 27 24.37 16.92 -26.45
CA LYS A 27 23.81 18.21 -25.99
C LYS A 27 22.47 18.24 -25.21
N LYS A 28 22.51 18.79 -23.99
CA LYS A 28 21.46 19.67 -23.46
C LYS A 28 22.06 21.03 -23.09
N THR A 29 21.76 22.03 -23.91
CA THR A 29 21.96 23.45 -23.64
C THR A 29 20.84 23.96 -22.74
N SER A 30 21.19 24.71 -21.71
CA SER A 30 20.29 25.64 -21.00
C SER A 30 21.04 26.97 -20.91
N PRO A 31 20.46 28.11 -21.30
CA PRO A 31 21.18 29.38 -21.33
C PRO A 31 21.20 30.03 -19.94
N GLN A 32 22.40 30.38 -19.47
CA GLN A 32 22.61 31.43 -18.46
C GLN A 32 22.75 32.77 -19.19
N MET A 33 21.97 33.77 -18.77
CA MET A 33 22.36 35.17 -18.94
C MET A 33 22.80 35.72 -17.57
N MET A 34 24.00 36.28 -17.56
CA MET A 34 24.56 37.07 -16.46
C MET A 34 23.91 38.45 -16.43
N ILE A 35 23.70 38.99 -15.22
CA ILE A 35 23.91 40.42 -14.95
C ILE A 35 24.65 40.54 -13.60
N LYS A 36 25.77 41.27 -13.63
CA LYS A 36 26.64 41.65 -12.50
C LYS A 36 26.18 42.99 -11.90
N SER A 37 26.29 43.09 -10.56
CA SER A 37 26.73 44.24 -9.73
C SER A 37 26.19 43.98 -8.31
N GLY A 38 26.91 44.08 -7.19
CA GLY A 38 28.08 44.85 -6.82
C GLY A 38 27.64 45.92 -5.81
N ASP A 39 27.74 45.65 -4.49
CA ASP A 39 28.34 46.59 -3.53
C ASP A 39 28.43 46.07 -2.07
N ARG A 40 29.37 46.68 -1.35
CA ARG A 40 29.92 46.37 -0.02
C ARG A 40 29.13 47.02 1.13
N PHE A 41 29.21 46.42 2.33
CA PHE A 41 29.72 46.98 3.61
C PHE A 41 29.01 46.46 4.89
N GLU A 42 29.86 45.97 5.80
CA GLU A 42 29.94 46.02 7.27
C GLU A 42 28.78 45.80 8.28
N ASP A 43 29.12 44.91 9.22
CA ASP A 43 28.98 44.91 10.70
C ASP A 43 27.65 45.06 11.44
N GLY A 44 27.45 44.16 12.42
CA GLY A 44 26.48 44.31 13.50
C GLY A 44 26.20 43.02 14.30
N LYS A 45 26.85 42.88 15.48
CA LYS A 45 26.61 41.81 16.48
C LYS A 45 25.17 41.81 17.04
N LYS A 46 24.59 40.62 17.25
CA LYS A 46 24.06 40.06 18.53
C LYS A 46 22.78 39.20 18.37
N VAL A 47 22.92 37.93 18.80
CA VAL A 47 22.09 37.19 19.79
C VAL A 47 20.66 36.71 19.44
N LEU A 48 20.45 35.40 19.71
CA LEU A 48 19.23 34.62 19.99
C LEU A 48 18.26 34.24 18.85
N GLY A 49 17.98 32.93 18.77
CA GLY A 49 16.71 32.41 18.21
C GLY A 49 16.84 31.20 17.28
N ARG A 50 16.97 29.99 17.83
CA ARG A 50 16.73 28.74 17.09
C ARG A 50 15.27 28.68 16.63
N ARG A 51 15.01 29.00 15.36
CA ARG A 51 13.75 28.71 14.65
C ARG A 51 14.01 27.64 13.58
N ASN A 52 13.57 26.41 13.83
CA ASN A 52 13.44 25.39 12.79
C ASN A 52 12.19 25.67 11.95
N GLY A 53 12.41 26.33 10.82
CA GLY A 53 11.41 26.63 9.80
C GLY A 53 10.98 25.39 9.03
N ARG A 54 9.66 25.15 9.03
CA ARG A 54 8.94 24.24 8.14
C ARG A 54 9.16 24.62 6.67
N ARG A 55 9.77 23.74 5.88
CA ARG A 55 9.67 23.80 4.41
C ARG A 55 8.28 23.32 3.97
N ARG A 56 7.42 24.28 3.63
CA ARG A 56 6.22 24.08 2.80
C ARG A 56 6.67 23.87 1.35
N GLY A 57 6.44 22.69 0.79
CA GLY A 57 6.51 22.47 -0.65
C GLY A 57 5.36 23.20 -1.33
N ARG A 58 5.67 24.10 -2.27
CA ARG A 58 4.69 24.73 -3.17
C ARG A 58 4.19 23.67 -4.15
N GLY A 59 2.87 23.53 -4.23
CA GLY A 59 2.20 22.73 -5.27
C GLY A 59 2.36 23.39 -6.64
N TYR A 60 2.59 22.57 -7.66
CA TYR A 60 2.44 22.96 -9.05
C TYR A 60 0.95 23.04 -9.38
N LYS A 61 0.52 24.16 -9.98
CA LYS A 61 -0.78 24.31 -10.64
C LYS A 61 -0.77 23.45 -11.91
N VAL A 62 -1.81 22.65 -12.09
CA VAL A 62 -2.08 21.95 -13.35
C VAL A 62 -2.97 22.89 -14.17
N ASP A 63 -2.42 23.47 -15.23
CA ASP A 63 -3.20 24.23 -16.20
C ASP A 63 -4.03 23.29 -17.07
N ARG A 64 -5.31 23.66 -17.22
CA ARG A 64 -6.24 23.09 -18.21
C ARG A 64 -5.74 23.48 -19.60
N PHE A 65 -5.51 22.50 -20.46
CA PHE A 65 -5.41 22.73 -21.90
C PHE A 65 -6.78 22.49 -22.54
N GLN A 66 -7.25 23.50 -23.27
CA GLN A 66 -8.44 23.50 -24.11
C GLN A 66 -8.21 22.69 -25.39
N ASP A 67 -9.30 22.09 -25.88
CA ASP A 67 -9.42 21.39 -27.14
C ASP A 67 -9.00 22.24 -28.35
N GLY A 68 -8.13 21.66 -29.18
CA GLY A 68 -7.75 22.18 -30.49
C GLY A 68 -7.82 21.05 -31.53
N LYS A 69 -8.60 21.28 -32.59
CA LYS A 69 -8.91 20.39 -33.73
C LYS A 69 -7.70 19.66 -34.32
N LEU A 70 -7.90 18.37 -34.64
CA LEU A 70 -7.00 17.52 -35.43
C LEU A 70 -7.35 17.63 -36.93
N GLU A 71 -6.34 17.87 -37.76
CA GLU A 71 -6.32 17.57 -39.20
C GLU A 71 -5.07 16.69 -39.47
N PRO A 72 -5.12 15.76 -40.43
CA PRO A 72 -4.22 14.62 -40.51
C PRO A 72 -2.97 14.98 -41.32
N ASN A 73 -1.79 14.57 -40.85
CA ASN A 73 -0.62 14.55 -41.73
C ASN A 73 0.17 13.25 -41.59
N MET A 74 0.45 12.67 -42.74
CA MET A 74 1.06 11.37 -42.97
C MET A 74 2.48 11.28 -42.42
N GLY A 75 2.89 10.04 -42.13
CA GLY A 75 4.30 9.63 -42.06
C GLY A 75 4.83 9.40 -40.66
N SER A 76 4.23 8.48 -39.90
CA SER A 76 4.88 7.96 -38.69
C SER A 76 5.99 6.99 -39.09
N THR A 77 7.23 7.50 -39.14
CA THR A 77 8.43 6.66 -39.05
C THR A 77 8.28 5.75 -37.81
N PRO A 78 8.46 4.42 -37.91
CA PRO A 78 8.27 3.55 -36.76
C PRO A 78 9.31 3.93 -35.71
N CYS A 79 8.83 4.52 -34.61
CA CYS A 79 9.63 4.69 -33.41
C CYS A 79 10.14 3.29 -33.07
N LYS A 80 11.47 3.08 -33.09
CA LYS A 80 12.09 1.81 -32.70
C LYS A 80 11.59 1.49 -31.29
N SER A 81 10.55 0.67 -31.20
CA SER A 81 9.96 0.30 -29.93
C SER A 81 11.05 -0.41 -29.13
N LEU A 82 11.18 -0.06 -27.85
CA LEU A 82 12.02 -0.79 -26.92
C LEU A 82 11.47 -2.22 -26.84
N MET A 83 11.98 -3.12 -27.68
CA MET A 83 11.60 -4.52 -27.65
C MET A 83 12.39 -5.23 -26.55
N PHE A 84 11.68 -5.92 -25.67
CA PHE A 84 12.29 -6.83 -24.72
C PHE A 84 12.86 -8.04 -25.48
N HIS A 85 14.04 -8.50 -25.07
CA HIS A 85 14.67 -9.66 -25.67
C HIS A 85 13.83 -10.91 -25.42
N THR A 86 13.72 -11.77 -26.44
CA THR A 86 13.11 -13.08 -26.30
C THR A 86 13.94 -13.96 -25.37
N ARG A 87 13.27 -14.84 -24.61
CA ARG A 87 13.96 -15.85 -23.81
C ARG A 87 14.83 -16.73 -24.74
N PRO A 88 16.15 -16.80 -24.54
CA PRO A 88 17.04 -17.57 -25.42
C PRO A 88 16.94 -19.09 -25.22
N GLY A 89 16.40 -19.54 -24.09
CA GLY A 89 16.22 -20.97 -23.77
C GLY A 89 15.93 -21.19 -22.29
N TYR A 90 16.01 -22.45 -21.86
CA TYR A 90 15.86 -22.88 -20.47
C TYR A 90 17.22 -23.20 -19.84
N GLY A 91 17.41 -22.81 -18.59
CA GLY A 91 18.62 -23.16 -17.84
C GLY A 91 18.71 -24.67 -17.61
N GLN A 92 19.90 -25.24 -17.81
CA GLN A 92 20.13 -26.69 -17.66
C GLN A 92 20.93 -27.07 -16.41
N LEU A 93 21.73 -26.13 -15.88
CA LEU A 93 22.63 -26.34 -14.74
C LEU A 93 21.90 -26.41 -13.40
N GLY A 94 22.40 -27.24 -12.49
CA GLY A 94 21.89 -27.39 -11.12
C GLY A 94 21.07 -28.66 -10.91
N THR A 95 20.83 -28.98 -9.64
CA THR A 95 20.06 -30.17 -9.23
C THR A 95 18.57 -29.90 -9.37
N LYS A 96 17.85 -30.73 -10.11
CA LYS A 96 16.39 -30.61 -10.30
C LYS A 96 15.65 -30.85 -8.99
N CYS A 97 14.62 -30.05 -8.73
CA CYS A 97 13.69 -30.24 -7.63
C CYS A 97 12.28 -29.79 -8.05
N ILE A 98 11.26 -30.23 -7.32
CA ILE A 98 9.88 -29.75 -7.52
C ILE A 98 9.57 -28.70 -6.48
N VAL A 99 9.07 -27.55 -6.93
CA VAL A 99 8.56 -26.48 -6.07
C VAL A 99 7.09 -26.25 -6.36
N LYS A 100 6.35 -25.83 -5.33
CA LYS A 100 4.99 -25.35 -5.50
C LYS A 100 5.01 -23.83 -5.57
N ALA A 101 4.30 -23.26 -6.53
CA ALA A 101 4.07 -21.83 -6.62
C ALA A 101 2.63 -21.52 -6.20
N ASN A 102 2.42 -20.37 -5.59
CA ASN A 102 1.12 -19.80 -5.22
C ASN A 102 0.32 -19.29 -6.43
N HIS A 103 0.37 -20.06 -7.51
CA HIS A 103 -0.29 -19.85 -8.77
C HIS A 103 -1.28 -20.98 -8.99
N PHE A 104 -2.51 -20.62 -9.33
CA PHE A 104 -3.61 -21.52 -9.62
C PHE A 104 -3.93 -21.41 -11.11
N LEU A 105 -3.83 -22.52 -11.85
CA LEU A 105 -4.08 -22.48 -13.30
C LEU A 105 -5.51 -22.07 -13.58
N ALA A 106 -5.68 -21.18 -14.56
CA ALA A 106 -6.97 -20.65 -14.97
C ALA A 106 -7.20 -20.94 -16.46
N GLU A 107 -8.41 -21.36 -16.79
CA GLU A 107 -8.83 -21.54 -18.17
C GLU A 107 -9.21 -20.19 -18.80
N ILE A 108 -8.91 -20.05 -20.09
CA ILE A 108 -9.22 -18.84 -20.85
C ILE A 108 -10.69 -18.91 -21.26
N PRO A 109 -11.45 -17.81 -21.14
CA PRO A 109 -12.80 -17.71 -21.72
C PRO A 109 -12.84 -18.19 -23.18
N GLY A 110 -13.85 -18.98 -23.53
CA GLY A 110 -14.07 -19.47 -24.90
C GLY A 110 -14.51 -18.36 -25.86
N SER A 111 -15.28 -17.39 -25.36
CA SER A 111 -15.84 -16.28 -26.13
C SER A 111 -15.04 -14.98 -25.94
N ASP A 112 -15.16 -14.08 -26.91
CA ASP A 112 -14.68 -12.71 -26.77
C ASP A 112 -15.53 -11.93 -25.75
N LEU A 113 -14.89 -11.00 -25.05
CA LEU A 113 -15.52 -10.20 -24.01
C LEU A 113 -15.91 -8.84 -24.57
N SER A 114 -17.02 -8.27 -24.12
CA SER A 114 -17.47 -6.95 -24.57
C SER A 114 -17.29 -5.90 -23.47
N HIS A 115 -16.81 -4.72 -23.86
CA HIS A 115 -16.62 -3.57 -22.99
C HIS A 115 -17.63 -2.48 -23.33
N TYR A 116 -18.30 -2.00 -22.28
CA TYR A 116 -19.27 -0.93 -22.31
C TYR A 116 -18.85 0.18 -21.35
N SER A 117 -19.20 1.42 -21.71
CA SER A 117 -19.11 2.58 -20.84
C SER A 117 -20.43 2.82 -20.12
N VAL A 118 -20.36 3.18 -18.85
CA VAL A 118 -21.51 3.51 -17.99
C VAL A 118 -21.42 4.96 -17.55
N GLU A 119 -22.52 5.68 -17.72
CA GLU A 119 -22.72 7.05 -17.22
C GLU A 119 -23.95 7.05 -16.31
N ILE A 120 -23.80 7.53 -15.08
CA ILE A 120 -24.86 7.59 -14.06
C ILE A 120 -25.19 9.05 -13.79
N ASN A 121 -26.45 9.43 -13.93
CA ASN A 121 -26.97 10.76 -13.65
C ASN A 121 -28.04 10.69 -12.53
N PRO A 122 -27.96 11.55 -11.50
CA PRO A 122 -26.89 12.53 -11.23
C PRO A 122 -25.55 11.87 -10.86
N GLU A 123 -24.43 12.58 -11.08
CA GLU A 123 -23.09 12.06 -10.78
C GLU A 123 -22.94 11.73 -9.29
N VAL A 124 -22.45 10.52 -9.02
CA VAL A 124 -22.28 9.99 -7.68
C VAL A 124 -20.78 9.94 -7.33
N ALA A 125 -20.40 10.52 -6.18
CA ALA A 125 -19.01 10.50 -5.73
C ALA A 125 -18.59 9.17 -5.06
N SER A 126 -19.55 8.34 -4.66
CA SER A 126 -19.33 7.12 -3.87
C SER A 126 -19.39 5.86 -4.75
N ARG A 127 -18.24 5.21 -4.94
CA ARG A 127 -18.17 3.94 -5.68
C ARG A 127 -19.07 2.84 -5.13
N LYS A 128 -19.31 2.85 -3.81
CA LYS A 128 -20.20 1.88 -3.15
C LYS A 128 -21.64 2.07 -3.64
N LEU A 129 -22.06 3.33 -3.79
CA LEU A 129 -23.37 3.68 -4.30
C LEU A 129 -23.48 3.36 -5.80
N ASP A 130 -22.45 3.66 -6.61
CA ASP A 130 -22.43 3.29 -8.03
C ASP A 130 -22.62 1.78 -8.23
N LYS A 131 -21.92 0.97 -7.44
CA LYS A 131 -22.07 -0.49 -7.46
C LYS A 131 -23.47 -0.93 -7.03
N ALA A 132 -24.07 -0.29 -6.03
CA ALA A 132 -25.43 -0.60 -5.58
C ALA A 132 -26.46 -0.29 -6.67
N ILE A 133 -26.33 0.87 -7.35
CA ILE A 133 -27.19 1.26 -8.49
C ILE A 133 -27.09 0.21 -9.60
N MET A 134 -25.87 -0.19 -9.98
CA MET A 134 -25.67 -1.21 -11.01
C MET A 134 -26.19 -2.59 -10.59
N THR A 135 -26.05 -2.96 -9.32
CA THR A 135 -26.61 -4.21 -8.79
C THR A 135 -28.13 -4.23 -8.91
N GLU A 136 -28.79 -3.10 -8.62
CA GLU A 136 -30.23 -2.97 -8.75
C GLU A 136 -30.68 -2.96 -10.21
N LEU A 137 -29.94 -2.27 -11.09
CA LEU A 137 -30.16 -2.30 -12.54
C LEU A 137 -30.13 -3.74 -13.07
N VAL A 138 -29.11 -4.51 -12.69
CA VAL A 138 -28.98 -5.90 -13.13
C VAL A 138 -30.16 -6.72 -12.62
N LYS A 139 -30.59 -6.57 -11.36
CA LYS A 139 -31.77 -7.30 -10.85
C LYS A 139 -33.04 -6.99 -11.65
N LEU A 140 -33.27 -5.73 -12.00
CA LEU A 140 -34.50 -5.30 -12.69
C LEU A 140 -34.50 -5.70 -14.18
N TYR A 141 -33.37 -5.53 -14.88
CA TYR A 141 -33.30 -5.63 -16.34
C TYR A 141 -32.53 -6.86 -16.85
N ARG A 142 -32.13 -7.80 -15.98
CA ARG A 142 -31.40 -9.03 -16.39
C ARG A 142 -32.17 -9.85 -17.42
N ASN A 143 -33.45 -10.12 -17.14
CA ASN A 143 -34.26 -11.01 -17.97
C ASN A 143 -34.85 -10.30 -19.20
N SER A 144 -34.88 -8.96 -19.23
CA SER A 144 -35.39 -8.18 -20.35
C SER A 144 -34.26 -7.77 -21.30
N ASP A 145 -33.44 -6.80 -20.90
CA ASP A 145 -32.60 -6.02 -21.79
C ASP A 145 -31.15 -6.45 -21.78
N LEU A 146 -30.69 -7.06 -20.68
CA LEU A 146 -29.33 -7.57 -20.59
C LEU A 146 -29.17 -8.97 -21.21
N GLY A 147 -30.26 -9.56 -21.74
CA GLY A 147 -30.23 -10.86 -22.40
C GLY A 147 -29.78 -11.98 -21.47
N THR A 148 -30.25 -11.97 -20.22
CA THR A 148 -29.90 -12.90 -19.12
C THR A 148 -28.46 -12.86 -18.62
N LYS A 149 -27.61 -12.01 -19.23
CA LYS A 149 -26.19 -11.91 -18.90
C LYS A 149 -25.95 -11.30 -17.52
N LEU A 150 -24.85 -11.68 -16.91
CA LEU A 150 -24.38 -11.13 -15.63
C LEU A 150 -23.18 -10.19 -15.83
N PRO A 151 -23.41 -8.88 -15.98
CA PRO A 151 -22.32 -7.94 -16.23
C PRO A 151 -21.49 -7.65 -14.98
N VAL A 152 -20.22 -7.31 -15.17
CA VAL A 152 -19.30 -6.89 -14.10
C VAL A 152 -18.97 -5.41 -14.26
N TYR A 153 -19.15 -4.64 -13.19
CA TYR A 153 -18.94 -3.20 -13.17
C TYR A 153 -17.77 -2.81 -12.26
N ASP A 154 -16.83 -2.01 -12.79
CA ASP A 154 -15.62 -1.61 -12.06
C ASP A 154 -15.86 -0.58 -10.93
N GLY A 155 -17.09 -0.09 -10.79
CA GLY A 155 -17.43 0.95 -9.82
C GLY A 155 -17.06 2.36 -10.28
N ARG A 156 -16.85 2.59 -11.58
CA ARG A 156 -16.56 3.91 -12.16
C ARG A 156 -17.28 4.17 -13.48
N LYS A 157 -16.80 3.55 -14.57
CA LYS A 157 -17.25 3.85 -15.94
C LYS A 157 -17.22 2.63 -16.84
N ASN A 158 -16.66 1.50 -16.40
CA ASN A 158 -16.45 0.35 -17.26
C ASN A 158 -17.33 -0.81 -16.81
N LEU A 159 -18.07 -1.36 -17.76
CA LEU A 159 -18.92 -2.53 -17.62
C LEU A 159 -18.46 -3.59 -18.62
N TYR A 160 -18.39 -4.84 -18.17
CA TYR A 160 -17.94 -5.95 -18.98
C TYR A 160 -18.98 -7.06 -19.01
N THR A 161 -19.10 -7.74 -20.14
CA THR A 161 -20.02 -8.88 -20.33
C THR A 161 -19.36 -10.02 -21.11
N ALA A 162 -19.83 -11.24 -20.83
CA ALA A 162 -19.55 -12.41 -21.66
C ALA A 162 -20.36 -12.31 -22.96
N GLY A 163 -19.70 -11.90 -24.06
CA GLY A 163 -20.36 -11.58 -25.32
C GLY A 163 -21.15 -10.26 -25.29
N SER A 164 -21.77 -9.92 -26.42
CA SER A 164 -22.42 -8.62 -26.61
C SER A 164 -23.85 -8.56 -26.06
N LEU A 165 -24.24 -7.41 -25.53
CA LEU A 165 -25.61 -7.03 -25.18
C LEU A 165 -26.45 -6.82 -26.46
N PRO A 166 -27.78 -6.97 -26.40
CA PRO A 166 -28.68 -6.82 -27.55
C PRO A 166 -28.87 -5.36 -28.01
N PHE A 167 -28.03 -4.44 -27.55
CA PHE A 167 -28.05 -3.03 -27.91
C PHE A 167 -26.63 -2.44 -27.93
N THR A 168 -26.44 -1.37 -28.69
CA THR A 168 -25.20 -0.58 -28.72
C THR A 168 -25.24 0.59 -27.73
N SER A 169 -26.41 1.17 -27.48
CA SER A 169 -26.62 2.14 -26.41
C SER A 169 -28.04 2.05 -25.88
N LYS A 170 -28.20 2.11 -24.55
CA LYS A 170 -29.52 2.15 -23.91
C LYS A 170 -29.46 2.91 -22.59
N VAL A 171 -30.57 3.58 -22.28
CA VAL A 171 -30.79 4.32 -21.04
C VAL A 171 -31.74 3.51 -20.15
N PHE A 172 -31.41 3.43 -18.86
CA PHE A 172 -32.15 2.71 -17.84
C PHE A 172 -32.50 3.63 -16.69
N ASN A 173 -33.71 3.48 -16.15
CA ASN A 173 -34.13 4.17 -14.93
C ASN A 173 -34.06 3.21 -13.75
N VAL A 174 -33.34 3.60 -12.71
CA VAL A 174 -33.12 2.80 -11.50
C VAL A 174 -33.52 3.62 -10.29
N ILE A 175 -34.45 3.08 -9.50
CA ILE A 175 -34.87 3.69 -8.24
C ILE A 175 -34.16 2.95 -7.12
N LEU A 176 -33.29 3.63 -6.38
CA LEU A 176 -32.57 3.05 -5.26
C LEU A 176 -33.02 3.71 -3.95
N ALA A 177 -33.44 2.89 -2.99
CA ALA A 177 -33.62 3.32 -1.61
C ALA A 177 -32.24 3.32 -0.93
N ASP A 178 -31.65 4.49 -0.76
CA ASP A 178 -30.35 4.64 -0.11
C ASP A 178 -30.51 5.23 1.29
N GLU A 179 -29.86 4.61 2.27
CA GLU A 179 -29.70 5.18 3.61
C GLU A 179 -28.61 6.24 3.54
N ASP A 180 -29.01 7.49 3.68
CA ASP A 180 -28.09 8.60 3.68
C ASP A 180 -27.15 8.46 4.90
N GLU A 181 -25.87 8.15 4.70
CA GLU A 181 -24.88 8.00 5.79
C GLU A 181 -24.80 9.25 6.66
N GLU A 182 -25.14 10.42 6.10
CA GLU A 182 -25.33 11.63 6.88
C GLU A 182 -26.67 11.58 7.59
N THR A 183 -27.83 11.61 6.94
CA THR A 183 -29.08 11.84 7.71
C THR A 183 -29.61 10.63 8.49
N GLY A 184 -29.19 9.41 8.15
CA GLY A 184 -29.76 8.16 8.68
C GLY A 184 -31.17 7.87 8.15
N ASN A 185 -31.67 8.68 7.20
CA ASN A 185 -32.97 8.52 6.60
C ASN A 185 -32.86 7.75 5.28
N VAL A 186 -33.81 6.87 5.03
CA VAL A 186 -33.97 6.19 3.73
C VAL A 186 -34.55 7.19 2.74
N ARG A 187 -33.79 7.54 1.70
CA ARG A 187 -34.27 8.35 0.58
C ARG A 187 -34.32 7.51 -0.67
N LYS A 188 -35.48 7.47 -1.32
CA LYS A 188 -35.60 6.95 -2.67
C LYS A 188 -35.04 8.00 -3.64
N ARG A 189 -34.06 7.59 -4.44
CA ARG A 189 -33.45 8.42 -5.47
C ARG A 189 -33.56 7.73 -6.81
N ASP A 190 -33.92 8.51 -7.81
CA ASP A 190 -34.00 8.06 -9.19
C ASP A 190 -32.68 8.35 -9.88
N PHE A 191 -32.13 7.35 -10.55
CA PHE A 191 -30.91 7.43 -11.31
C PHE A 191 -31.17 7.02 -12.74
N GLU A 192 -30.68 7.83 -13.66
CA GLU A 192 -30.62 7.51 -15.08
C GLU A 192 -29.24 6.92 -15.38
N VAL A 193 -29.21 5.68 -15.85
CA VAL A 193 -27.99 4.94 -16.17
C VAL A 193 -27.92 4.69 -17.66
N THR A 194 -26.92 5.26 -18.32
CA THR A 194 -26.69 5.05 -19.75
C THR A 194 -25.56 4.06 -19.96
N ILE A 195 -25.81 2.98 -20.70
CA ILE A 195 -24.82 1.97 -21.08
C ILE A 195 -24.54 2.11 -22.59
N LYS A 196 -23.28 2.28 -22.97
CA LYS A 196 -22.82 2.45 -24.37
C LYS A 196 -21.72 1.44 -24.71
N PHE A 197 -21.82 0.79 -25.86
CA PHE A 197 -20.78 -0.10 -26.37
C PHE A 197 -19.50 0.68 -26.71
N VAL A 198 -18.36 0.12 -26.33
CA VAL A 198 -17.04 0.73 -26.58
C VAL A 198 -16.21 -0.15 -27.51
N ALA A 199 -15.95 -1.40 -27.11
CA ALA A 199 -15.07 -2.28 -27.85
C ALA A 199 -15.30 -3.76 -27.51
N VAL A 200 -14.82 -4.64 -28.40
CA VAL A 200 -14.65 -6.07 -28.11
C VAL A 200 -13.22 -6.32 -27.66
N ALA A 201 -13.05 -6.95 -26.50
CA ALA A 201 -11.78 -7.48 -26.04
C ALA A 201 -11.62 -8.90 -26.55
N SER A 202 -10.87 -9.06 -27.65
CA SER A 202 -10.65 -10.37 -28.25
C SER A 202 -9.73 -11.25 -27.40
N MET A 203 -10.19 -12.45 -27.05
CA MET A 203 -9.39 -13.44 -26.35
C MET A 203 -8.37 -14.12 -27.28
N ALA A 204 -8.50 -13.95 -28.60
CA ALA A 204 -7.56 -14.51 -29.57
C ALA A 204 -6.12 -14.01 -29.37
N GLN A 205 -5.95 -12.72 -29.03
CA GLN A 205 -4.63 -12.16 -28.73
C GLN A 205 -4.03 -12.80 -27.48
N LEU A 206 -4.84 -13.04 -26.44
CA LEU A 206 -4.40 -13.72 -25.22
C LEU A 206 -4.01 -15.17 -25.52
N ARG A 207 -4.77 -15.89 -26.34
CA ARG A 207 -4.41 -17.25 -26.79
C ARG A 207 -3.10 -17.26 -27.58
N ASN A 208 -2.92 -16.30 -28.50
CA ASN A 208 -1.68 -16.16 -29.26
C ASN A 208 -0.49 -15.90 -28.33
N LEU A 209 -0.62 -15.00 -27.34
CA LEU A 209 0.41 -14.73 -26.34
C LEU A 209 0.79 -16.00 -25.57
N LEU A 210 -0.21 -16.75 -25.09
CA LEU A 210 0.01 -17.96 -24.30
C LEU A 210 0.56 -19.12 -25.14
N SER A 211 0.30 -19.13 -26.44
CA SER A 211 0.95 -20.07 -27.39
C SER A 211 2.40 -19.70 -27.74
N GLY A 212 2.92 -18.58 -27.21
CA GLY A 212 4.30 -18.13 -27.44
C GLY A 212 4.49 -17.29 -28.71
N LYS A 213 3.43 -16.86 -29.39
CA LYS A 213 3.55 -15.92 -30.51
C LYS A 213 3.90 -14.52 -30.01
N GLN A 214 4.70 -13.79 -30.78
CA GLN A 214 4.99 -12.40 -30.49
C GLN A 214 3.78 -11.52 -30.77
N VAL A 215 3.11 -11.14 -29.69
CA VAL A 215 2.00 -10.17 -29.69
C VAL A 215 2.20 -9.24 -28.52
N ASP A 216 1.66 -8.03 -28.62
CA ASP A 216 1.58 -7.12 -27.48
C ASP A 216 0.78 -7.78 -26.35
N THR A 217 1.15 -7.48 -25.10
CA THR A 217 0.42 -8.05 -23.95
C THR A 217 -1.00 -7.47 -23.93
N PRO A 218 -2.06 -8.31 -23.99
CA PRO A 218 -3.43 -7.84 -24.08
C PRO A 218 -3.93 -7.39 -22.69
N GLN A 219 -3.46 -6.22 -22.26
CA GLN A 219 -3.77 -5.65 -20.94
C GLN A 219 -5.27 -5.46 -20.73
N GLY A 220 -6.03 -5.14 -21.79
CA GLY A 220 -7.48 -5.04 -21.75
C GLY A 220 -8.13 -6.35 -21.28
N ALA A 221 -7.82 -7.46 -21.95
CA ALA A 221 -8.34 -8.78 -21.58
C ALA A 221 -7.94 -9.19 -20.16
N LEU A 222 -6.67 -9.00 -19.78
CA LEU A 222 -6.18 -9.32 -18.44
C LEU A 222 -6.88 -8.49 -17.35
N ASN A 223 -7.09 -7.19 -17.57
CA ASN A 223 -7.78 -6.32 -16.63
C ASN A 223 -9.27 -6.70 -16.47
N ILE A 224 -9.93 -7.14 -17.55
CA ILE A 224 -11.32 -7.62 -17.49
C ILE A 224 -11.39 -8.86 -16.61
N ILE A 225 -10.54 -9.86 -16.88
CA ILE A 225 -10.49 -11.10 -16.08
C ILE A 225 -10.16 -10.78 -14.61
N ASP A 226 -9.21 -9.88 -14.35
CA ASP A 226 -8.87 -9.41 -12.99
C ASP A 226 -10.04 -8.71 -12.29
N THR A 227 -10.92 -8.05 -13.04
CA THR A 227 -12.10 -7.36 -12.50
C THR A 227 -13.21 -8.37 -12.21
N VAL A 228 -13.46 -9.31 -13.12
CA VAL A 228 -14.46 -10.38 -12.97
C VAL A 228 -14.19 -11.20 -11.72
N LEU A 229 -12.97 -11.73 -11.58
CA LEU A 229 -12.58 -12.55 -10.43
C LEU A 229 -12.60 -11.81 -9.09
N ARG A 230 -12.64 -10.48 -9.13
CA ARG A 230 -12.68 -9.64 -7.93
C ARG A 230 -14.09 -9.17 -7.59
N GLU A 231 -15.07 -9.33 -8.47
CA GLU A 231 -16.40 -8.75 -8.26
C GLU A 231 -17.07 -9.29 -7.00
N LEU A 232 -17.17 -10.63 -6.89
CA LEU A 232 -17.73 -11.27 -5.71
C LEU A 232 -16.86 -11.05 -4.46
N ALA A 233 -15.54 -11.15 -4.61
CA ALA A 233 -14.61 -10.96 -3.51
C ALA A 233 -14.66 -9.53 -2.93
N ALA A 234 -14.88 -8.51 -3.76
CA ALA A 234 -15.02 -7.12 -3.35
C ALA A 234 -16.33 -6.83 -2.61
N GLN A 235 -17.33 -7.71 -2.71
CA GLN A 235 -18.56 -7.64 -1.91
C GLN A 235 -18.36 -8.24 -0.52
N ARG A 236 -17.49 -9.26 -0.40
CA ARG A 236 -17.19 -9.97 0.85
C ARG A 236 -16.07 -9.32 1.66
N TYR A 237 -15.13 -8.65 1.01
CA TYR A 237 -13.90 -8.15 1.63
C TYR A 237 -13.65 -6.67 1.36
N LEU A 238 -12.87 -6.04 2.24
CA LEU A 238 -12.41 -4.68 2.04
C LEU A 238 -11.27 -4.64 1.02
N SER A 239 -11.52 -4.03 -0.14
CA SER A 239 -10.54 -3.90 -1.22
C SER A 239 -9.60 -2.70 -1.03
N VAL A 240 -8.29 -2.95 -1.07
CA VAL A 240 -7.22 -1.95 -1.05
C VAL A 240 -6.26 -2.20 -2.22
N GLY A 241 -6.48 -1.53 -3.34
CA GLY A 241 -5.73 -1.82 -4.57
C GLY A 241 -6.02 -3.24 -5.05
N ARG A 242 -4.97 -4.07 -5.16
CA ARG A 242 -5.10 -5.49 -5.53
C ARG A 242 -5.26 -6.45 -4.34
N PHE A 243 -5.29 -5.91 -3.12
CA PHE A 243 -5.40 -6.69 -1.89
C PHE A 243 -6.83 -6.64 -1.34
N LEU A 244 -7.25 -7.73 -0.72
CA LEU A 244 -8.56 -7.92 -0.10
C LEU A 244 -8.35 -8.30 1.36
N TYR A 245 -8.97 -7.57 2.29
CA TYR A 245 -8.79 -7.75 3.74
C TYR A 245 -10.12 -7.99 4.43
N SER A 246 -10.12 -8.83 5.47
CA SER A 246 -11.30 -9.05 6.31
C SER A 246 -10.95 -9.59 7.69
N PRO A 247 -11.68 -9.18 8.74
CA PRO A 247 -11.55 -9.75 10.07
C PRO A 247 -12.02 -11.21 10.14
N THR A 248 -12.77 -11.69 9.13
CA THR A 248 -13.29 -13.07 9.09
C THR A 248 -12.29 -14.08 8.55
N ILE A 249 -11.29 -13.64 7.76
CA ILE A 249 -10.25 -14.53 7.21
C ILE A 249 -9.42 -15.12 8.35
N ARG A 250 -9.03 -14.25 9.29
CA ARG A 250 -8.38 -14.62 10.55
C ARG A 250 -8.72 -13.55 11.57
N LYS A 251 -8.94 -14.00 12.82
CA LYS A 251 -9.19 -13.11 13.95
C LYS A 251 -8.13 -11.99 14.00
N PRO A 252 -8.55 -10.72 14.00
CA PRO A 252 -7.63 -9.60 14.14
C PRO A 252 -6.77 -9.72 15.39
N GLN A 253 -5.53 -9.26 15.29
CA GLN A 253 -4.61 -9.23 16.44
C GLN A 253 -4.27 -7.80 16.81
N ALA A 254 -4.44 -7.46 18.09
CA ALA A 254 -4.13 -6.14 18.62
C ALA A 254 -2.62 -5.85 18.49
N LEU A 255 -2.29 -4.72 17.87
CA LEU A 255 -0.93 -4.18 17.78
C LEU A 255 -0.64 -3.16 18.91
N GLY A 256 -1.69 -2.74 19.63
CA GLY A 256 -1.65 -1.77 20.72
C GLY A 256 -1.92 -0.34 20.25
N GLY A 257 -2.42 0.50 21.17
CA GLY A 257 -2.74 1.90 20.88
C GLY A 257 -3.97 2.08 19.98
N GLY A 258 -4.96 1.20 20.09
CA GLY A 258 -6.19 1.20 19.29
C GLY A 258 -6.00 0.75 17.84
N VAL A 259 -4.93 0.02 17.56
CA VAL A 259 -4.61 -0.50 16.23
C VAL A 259 -4.57 -2.02 16.30
N GLU A 260 -5.15 -2.66 15.30
CA GLU A 260 -5.14 -4.10 15.11
C GLU A 260 -4.64 -4.47 13.72
N SER A 261 -4.28 -5.73 13.53
CA SER A 261 -3.85 -6.28 12.24
C SER A 261 -4.97 -7.12 11.64
N TRP A 262 -5.29 -6.85 10.38
CA TRP A 262 -6.19 -7.69 9.59
C TRP A 262 -5.39 -8.52 8.60
N ARG A 263 -5.83 -9.77 8.45
CA ARG A 263 -5.33 -10.67 7.42
C ARG A 263 -6.13 -10.46 6.14
N GLY A 264 -5.46 -10.69 5.02
CA GLY A 264 -6.01 -10.57 3.69
C GLY A 264 -5.14 -11.30 2.69
N PHE A 265 -5.43 -11.09 1.41
CA PHE A 265 -4.69 -11.69 0.32
C PHE A 265 -4.58 -10.75 -0.88
N TYR A 266 -3.48 -10.87 -1.59
CA TYR A 266 -3.28 -10.36 -2.94
C TYR A 266 -3.98 -11.30 -3.92
N GLN A 267 -4.56 -10.73 -4.97
CA GLN A 267 -5.16 -11.50 -6.05
C GLN A 267 -4.83 -10.82 -7.37
N SER A 268 -4.30 -11.57 -8.36
CA SER A 268 -4.16 -11.07 -9.74
C SER A 268 -3.91 -12.20 -10.74
N ILE A 269 -4.53 -12.10 -11.89
CA ILE A 269 -4.32 -12.96 -13.05
C ILE A 269 -3.02 -12.59 -13.75
N ARG A 270 -2.24 -13.61 -14.11
CA ARG A 270 -0.93 -13.48 -14.75
C ARG A 270 -0.82 -14.44 -15.93
N PRO A 271 -0.42 -13.95 -17.12
CA PRO A 271 0.00 -14.83 -18.21
C PRO A 271 1.33 -15.48 -17.83
N THR A 272 1.39 -16.80 -17.93
CA THR A 272 2.60 -17.59 -17.66
C THR A 272 2.83 -18.58 -18.81
N GLN A 273 3.98 -19.23 -18.81
CA GLN A 273 4.27 -20.28 -19.78
C GLN A 273 3.36 -21.51 -19.64
N MET A 274 2.80 -21.77 -18.45
CA MET A 274 1.85 -22.87 -18.23
C MET A 274 0.41 -22.49 -18.63
N GLY A 275 0.21 -21.28 -19.17
CA GLY A 275 -1.11 -20.72 -19.42
C GLY A 275 -1.43 -19.55 -18.49
N LEU A 276 -2.70 -19.22 -18.40
CA LEU A 276 -3.19 -18.19 -17.50
C LEU A 276 -3.18 -18.72 -16.06
N SER A 277 -2.81 -17.88 -15.09
CA SER A 277 -2.79 -18.30 -13.69
C SER A 277 -3.25 -17.19 -12.75
N LEU A 278 -4.04 -17.55 -11.75
CA LEU A 278 -4.40 -16.68 -10.64
C LEU A 278 -3.32 -16.77 -9.57
N ASN A 279 -2.62 -15.66 -9.32
CA ASN A 279 -1.67 -15.54 -8.23
C ASN A 279 -2.42 -15.07 -6.97
N ILE A 280 -2.28 -15.83 -5.88
CA ILE A 280 -2.81 -15.50 -4.56
C ILE A 280 -1.68 -15.54 -3.54
N ASP A 281 -1.52 -14.46 -2.78
CA ASP A 281 -0.53 -14.40 -1.70
C ASP A 281 -1.11 -13.76 -0.46
N MET A 282 -0.68 -14.17 0.72
CA MET A 282 -1.22 -13.65 1.97
C MET A 282 -0.60 -12.30 2.32
N SER A 283 -1.41 -11.42 2.90
CA SER A 283 -0.99 -10.10 3.34
C SER A 283 -1.60 -9.76 4.70
N THR A 284 -0.84 -9.04 5.53
CA THR A 284 -1.32 -8.51 6.80
C THR A 284 -1.11 -7.00 6.81
N ILE A 285 -2.13 -6.23 7.23
CA ILE A 285 -2.04 -4.77 7.32
C ILE A 285 -2.76 -4.23 8.55
N ALA A 286 -2.36 -3.04 9.01
CA ALA A 286 -2.93 -2.39 10.18
C ALA A 286 -4.25 -1.66 9.90
N PHE A 287 -5.22 -1.85 10.79
CA PHE A 287 -6.53 -1.22 10.85
C PHE A 287 -6.75 -0.54 12.21
N ILE A 288 -7.63 0.45 12.25
CA ILE A 288 -8.07 1.08 13.49
C ILE A 288 -9.10 0.14 14.14
N GLU A 289 -8.89 -0.18 15.40
CA GLU A 289 -9.78 -1.06 16.16
C GLU A 289 -11.16 -0.40 16.35
N PRO A 290 -12.27 -1.12 16.11
CA PRO A 290 -13.63 -0.58 16.17
C PRO A 290 -14.16 -0.46 17.62
N LEU A 291 -13.46 0.34 18.43
CA LEU A 291 -13.75 0.53 19.87
C LEU A 291 -14.66 1.73 20.15
N PRO A 292 -15.34 1.76 21.31
CA PRO A 292 -15.81 3.01 21.89
C PRO A 292 -14.68 4.05 21.93
N VAL A 293 -14.99 5.30 21.62
CA VAL A 293 -13.94 6.33 21.49
C VAL A 293 -13.20 6.54 22.82
N VAL A 294 -13.87 6.42 23.96
CA VAL A 294 -13.23 6.53 25.29
C VAL A 294 -12.18 5.44 25.49
N ASP A 295 -12.52 4.18 25.18
CA ASP A 295 -11.61 3.03 25.29
C ASP A 295 -10.40 3.19 24.36
N PHE A 296 -10.63 3.65 23.13
CA PHE A 296 -9.56 3.95 22.18
C PHE A 296 -8.61 5.04 22.71
N VAL A 297 -9.15 6.08 23.34
CA VAL A 297 -8.36 7.14 23.99
C VAL A 297 -7.54 6.58 25.15
N ALA A 298 -8.13 5.71 25.98
CA ALA A 298 -7.44 5.01 27.05
C ALA A 298 -6.24 4.21 26.52
N GLN A 299 -6.42 3.46 25.43
CA GLN A 299 -5.36 2.68 24.80
C GLN A 299 -4.22 3.54 24.22
N ILE A 300 -4.52 4.68 23.61
CA ILE A 300 -3.50 5.59 23.06
C ILE A 300 -2.65 6.24 24.17
N LEU A 301 -3.30 6.60 25.27
CA LEU A 301 -2.64 7.25 26.39
C LEU A 301 -1.93 6.25 27.31
N GLY A 302 -2.41 5.02 27.39
CA GLY A 302 -1.91 4.00 28.32
C GLY A 302 -2.16 4.37 29.78
N LYS A 303 -3.26 5.08 30.05
CA LYS A 303 -3.63 5.63 31.36
C LYS A 303 -5.15 5.54 31.55
N ASP A 304 -5.59 5.61 32.80
CA ASP A 304 -7.02 5.74 33.12
C ASP A 304 -7.53 7.14 32.73
N VAL A 305 -8.56 7.16 31.88
CA VAL A 305 -9.25 8.36 31.39
C VAL A 305 -10.69 8.46 31.90
N TYR A 306 -11.20 7.41 32.57
CA TYR A 306 -12.57 7.37 33.06
C TYR A 306 -12.73 8.22 34.32
N SER A 307 -11.70 8.29 35.16
CA SER A 307 -11.74 9.03 36.44
C SER A 307 -11.00 10.37 36.42
N ARG A 308 -10.07 10.59 35.47
CA ARG A 308 -9.15 11.75 35.48
C ARG A 308 -9.28 12.63 34.24
N PRO A 309 -9.15 13.97 34.38
CA PRO A 309 -9.05 14.87 33.25
C PRO A 309 -7.74 14.64 32.47
N MET A 310 -7.79 14.91 31.16
CA MET A 310 -6.62 14.82 30.30
C MET A 310 -5.78 16.09 30.36
N SER A 311 -4.45 15.95 30.36
CA SER A 311 -3.55 17.09 30.19
C SER A 311 -3.65 17.66 28.76
N ASP A 312 -3.20 18.90 28.55
CA ASP A 312 -3.19 19.48 27.20
C ASP A 312 -2.29 18.70 26.24
N ALA A 313 -1.16 18.17 26.73
CA ALA A 313 -0.28 17.30 25.96
C ALA A 313 -1.00 16.00 25.52
N ASP A 314 -1.75 15.38 26.42
CA ASP A 314 -2.56 14.18 26.11
C ASP A 314 -3.65 14.53 25.09
N ARG A 315 -4.35 15.66 25.27
CA ARG A 315 -5.36 16.14 24.33
C ARG A 315 -4.81 16.37 22.92
N VAL A 316 -3.62 16.96 22.79
CA VAL A 316 -2.96 17.14 21.49
C VAL A 316 -2.61 15.79 20.84
N LYS A 317 -2.14 14.82 21.63
CA LYS A 317 -1.85 13.46 21.16
C LYS A 317 -3.13 12.77 20.65
N VAL A 318 -4.23 12.83 21.42
CA VAL A 318 -5.52 12.26 21.03
C VAL A 318 -6.10 12.95 19.80
N LYS A 319 -6.05 14.29 19.74
CA LYS A 319 -6.48 15.06 18.57
C LYS A 319 -5.74 14.60 17.32
N LYS A 320 -4.42 14.40 17.40
CA LYS A 320 -3.62 13.89 16.28
C LYS A 320 -4.04 12.47 15.89
N ALA A 321 -4.39 11.61 16.84
CA ALA A 321 -4.80 10.24 16.59
C ALA A 321 -6.19 10.14 15.93
N LEU A 322 -7.19 10.86 16.46
CA LEU A 322 -8.57 10.80 15.98
C LEU A 322 -8.85 11.66 14.73
N ARG A 323 -8.00 12.64 14.41
CA ARG A 323 -8.21 13.47 13.20
C ARG A 323 -8.31 12.60 11.94
N GLY A 324 -9.43 12.74 11.24
CA GLY A 324 -9.75 12.01 10.01
C GLY A 324 -10.32 10.61 10.23
N VAL A 325 -10.50 10.16 11.48
CA VAL A 325 -11.17 8.89 11.79
C VAL A 325 -12.69 9.09 11.66
N LYS A 326 -13.37 8.11 11.07
CA LYS A 326 -14.83 8.04 11.05
C LYS A 326 -15.34 7.39 12.33
N VAL A 327 -16.32 8.01 12.97
CA VAL A 327 -17.00 7.51 14.16
C VAL A 327 -18.50 7.44 13.88
N GLU A 328 -19.19 6.51 14.52
CA GLU A 328 -20.64 6.41 14.53
C GLU A 328 -21.19 6.80 15.89
N VAL A 329 -22.36 7.43 15.91
CA VAL A 329 -23.02 7.83 17.16
C VAL A 329 -23.77 6.66 17.79
N THR A 330 -23.77 6.63 19.13
CA THR A 330 -24.40 5.55 19.89
C THR A 330 -25.62 5.94 20.71
N HIS A 331 -25.87 7.25 20.87
CA HIS A 331 -26.92 7.81 21.73
C HIS A 331 -28.33 7.85 21.11
N ARG A 332 -28.49 7.54 19.81
CA ARG A 332 -29.76 7.68 19.06
C ARG A 332 -30.51 6.35 18.84
N GLY A 333 -30.41 5.42 19.79
CA GLY A 333 -31.00 4.09 19.65
C GLY A 333 -30.46 3.34 18.43
N ASN A 334 -31.32 3.08 17.45
CA ASN A 334 -30.99 2.33 16.23
C ASN A 334 -30.27 3.17 15.16
N VAL A 335 -30.28 4.50 15.26
CA VAL A 335 -29.67 5.37 14.24
C VAL A 335 -28.16 5.50 14.48
N ARG A 336 -27.36 4.87 13.61
CA ARG A 336 -25.88 4.86 13.67
C ARG A 336 -25.25 5.85 12.68
N ARG A 337 -25.58 7.14 12.82
CA ARG A 337 -25.05 8.20 11.95
C ARG A 337 -23.53 8.28 12.03
N LYS A 338 -22.86 8.36 10.88
CA LYS A 338 -21.39 8.39 10.78
C LYS A 338 -20.88 9.81 10.59
N TYR A 339 -19.76 10.12 11.22
CA TYR A 339 -19.11 11.42 11.15
C TYR A 339 -17.59 11.27 11.02
N ARG A 340 -16.95 12.18 10.29
CA ARG A 340 -15.49 12.27 10.24
C ARG A 340 -15.01 13.30 11.27
N VAL A 341 -14.10 12.88 12.15
CA VAL A 341 -13.56 13.75 13.21
C VAL A 341 -12.60 14.77 12.60
N SER A 342 -12.87 16.05 12.82
CA SER A 342 -12.02 17.17 12.41
C SER A 342 -11.04 17.59 13.52
N GLY A 343 -11.47 17.48 14.78
CA GLY A 343 -10.70 17.91 15.94
C GLY A 343 -11.28 17.50 17.29
N LEU A 344 -10.74 18.11 18.34
CA LEU A 344 -11.21 17.99 19.72
C LEU A 344 -11.40 19.39 20.28
N THR A 345 -12.37 19.56 21.17
CA THR A 345 -12.55 20.79 21.92
C THR A 345 -11.39 21.05 22.88
N THR A 346 -11.18 22.31 23.25
CA THR A 346 -10.19 22.69 24.27
C THR A 346 -10.80 22.61 25.67
N GLN A 347 -12.08 22.95 25.79
CA GLN A 347 -12.85 22.83 27.04
C GLN A 347 -13.43 21.42 27.23
N PRO A 348 -13.63 20.97 28.48
CA PRO A 348 -14.33 19.72 28.79
C PRO A 348 -15.83 19.82 28.45
N THR A 349 -16.48 18.67 28.29
CA THR A 349 -17.90 18.59 27.86
C THR A 349 -18.84 19.32 28.82
N ARG A 350 -18.57 19.30 30.14
CA ARG A 350 -19.38 20.00 31.15
C ARG A 350 -19.40 21.53 31.02
N GLU A 351 -18.35 22.13 30.45
CA GLU A 351 -18.19 23.58 30.32
C GLU A 351 -18.50 24.06 28.89
N LEU A 352 -18.77 23.12 27.98
CA LEU A 352 -18.92 23.42 26.56
C LEU A 352 -20.34 23.88 26.24
N ILE A 353 -20.45 25.14 25.83
CA ILE A 353 -21.67 25.75 25.33
C ILE A 353 -21.60 25.96 23.82
N PHE A 354 -22.72 25.79 23.12
CA PHE A 354 -22.81 25.96 21.67
C PHE A 354 -24.12 26.63 21.26
N PRO A 355 -24.14 27.38 20.14
CA PRO A 355 -25.37 27.95 19.60
C PRO A 355 -26.22 26.85 18.95
N LEU A 356 -27.48 26.73 19.37
CA LEU A 356 -28.43 25.75 18.83
C LEU A 356 -28.98 26.15 17.46
N ASP A 357 -29.19 27.44 17.24
CA ASP A 357 -29.84 28.00 16.07
C ASP A 357 -29.13 29.26 15.56
N GLU A 358 -29.61 29.79 14.42
CA GLU A 358 -29.11 31.03 13.83
C GLU A 358 -29.40 32.26 14.70
N HIS A 359 -30.32 32.14 15.67
CA HIS A 359 -30.63 33.14 16.68
C HIS A 359 -29.65 33.12 17.86
N MET A 360 -28.62 32.27 17.81
CA MET A 360 -27.55 32.15 18.82
C MET A 360 -28.05 31.76 20.22
N ASN A 361 -29.11 30.96 20.30
CA ASN A 361 -29.55 30.38 21.55
C ASN A 361 -28.49 29.42 22.10
N MET A 362 -27.76 29.85 23.14
CA MET A 362 -26.65 29.09 23.72
C MET A 362 -27.19 27.99 24.63
N LYS A 363 -26.67 26.77 24.48
CA LYS A 363 -26.99 25.65 25.37
C LYS A 363 -25.74 24.84 25.71
N SER A 364 -25.70 24.28 26.91
CA SER A 364 -24.67 23.32 27.28
C SER A 364 -24.84 22.01 26.51
N VAL A 365 -23.73 21.37 26.13
CA VAL A 365 -23.76 20.03 25.51
C VAL A 365 -24.42 19.01 26.44
N VAL A 366 -24.20 19.12 27.75
CA VAL A 366 -24.79 18.19 28.73
C VAL A 366 -26.31 18.31 28.77
N GLU A 367 -26.82 19.55 28.86
CA GLU A 367 -28.26 19.84 28.87
C GLU A 367 -28.92 19.41 27.57
N TYR A 368 -28.30 19.73 26.42
CA TYR A 368 -28.82 19.34 25.12
C TYR A 368 -28.95 17.81 24.98
N PHE A 369 -27.95 17.04 25.41
CA PHE A 369 -28.00 15.58 25.32
C PHE A 369 -29.03 14.96 26.27
N GLN A 370 -29.18 15.52 27.47
CA GLN A 370 -30.18 15.07 28.43
C GLN A 370 -31.60 15.36 27.94
N GLU A 371 -31.88 16.58 27.48
CA GLU A 371 -33.23 16.98 27.05
C GLU A 371 -33.65 16.37 25.71
N MET A 372 -32.74 16.33 24.72
CA MET A 372 -33.10 15.87 23.37
C MET A 372 -33.07 14.36 23.20
N TYR A 373 -32.22 13.66 23.94
CA TYR A 373 -32.01 12.21 23.76
C TYR A 373 -32.22 11.41 25.04
N GLY A 374 -32.49 12.05 26.19
CA GLY A 374 -32.52 11.35 27.48
C GLY A 374 -31.17 10.74 27.86
N TYR A 375 -30.07 11.24 27.30
CA TYR A 375 -28.74 10.64 27.43
C TYR A 375 -27.90 11.38 28.47
N THR A 376 -27.68 10.73 29.63
CA THR A 376 -26.89 11.28 30.73
C THR A 376 -25.40 11.08 30.51
N ILE A 377 -24.66 12.18 30.37
CA ILE A 377 -23.23 12.14 30.10
C ILE A 377 -22.45 11.77 31.38
N ARG A 378 -21.72 10.65 31.36
CA ARG A 378 -20.97 10.17 32.54
C ARG A 378 -19.59 10.80 32.64
N TYR A 379 -18.85 10.86 31.54
CA TYR A 379 -17.47 11.35 31.50
C TYR A 379 -17.39 12.81 31.04
N ALA A 380 -18.13 13.70 31.71
CA ALA A 380 -18.25 15.10 31.30
C ALA A 380 -16.95 15.92 31.44
N HIS A 381 -15.94 15.39 32.15
CA HIS A 381 -14.58 15.95 32.23
C HIS A 381 -13.76 15.75 30.95
N LEU A 382 -14.17 14.85 30.06
CA LEU A 382 -13.52 14.65 28.76
C LEU A 382 -13.98 15.70 27.74
N PRO A 383 -13.14 16.10 26.78
CA PRO A 383 -13.51 17.01 25.70
C PRO A 383 -14.43 16.32 24.69
N CYS A 384 -15.15 17.12 23.90
CA CYS A 384 -15.97 16.64 22.80
C CYS A 384 -15.16 16.44 21.52
N LEU A 385 -15.62 15.52 20.68
CA LEU A 385 -15.21 15.42 19.28
C LEU A 385 -15.83 16.57 18.49
N GLN A 386 -15.01 17.22 17.67
CA GLN A 386 -15.49 18.17 16.67
C GLN A 386 -15.69 17.42 15.36
N VAL A 387 -16.90 17.49 14.80
CA VAL A 387 -17.27 16.86 13.53
C VAL A 387 -18.06 17.84 12.65
N GLY A 388 -18.27 17.49 11.38
CA GLY A 388 -18.97 18.36 10.42
C GLY A 388 -18.04 19.33 9.71
N ASN A 389 -18.64 20.36 9.10
CA ASN A 389 -17.93 21.34 8.27
C ASN A 389 -17.43 22.52 9.13
N GLU A 390 -16.43 23.25 8.62
CA GLU A 390 -15.87 24.42 9.33
C GLU A 390 -16.91 25.52 9.61
N LYS A 391 -17.95 25.62 8.76
CA LYS A 391 -19.07 26.56 8.92
C LYS A 391 -20.12 26.11 9.96
N LYS A 392 -20.25 24.81 10.21
CA LYS A 392 -21.22 24.23 11.14
C LYS A 392 -20.59 23.04 11.85
N VAL A 393 -19.89 23.34 12.93
CA VAL A 393 -19.21 22.35 13.78
C VAL A 393 -20.24 21.73 14.72
N ASN A 394 -20.33 20.41 14.70
CA ASN A 394 -21.11 19.65 15.68
C ASN A 394 -20.17 19.12 16.76
N TYR A 395 -20.65 19.13 18.00
CA TYR A 395 -19.92 18.60 19.16
C TYR A 395 -20.53 17.28 19.60
N LEU A 396 -19.71 16.24 19.66
CA LEU A 396 -20.13 14.91 20.12
C LEU A 396 -19.32 14.48 21.34
N PRO A 397 -19.95 14.16 22.48
CA PRO A 397 -19.28 13.55 23.62
C PRO A 397 -18.59 12.25 23.20
N MET A 398 -17.37 12.02 23.68
CA MET A 398 -16.59 10.82 23.30
C MET A 398 -17.32 9.52 23.63
N GLU A 399 -18.02 9.46 24.76
CA GLU A 399 -18.78 8.27 25.18
C GLU A 399 -20.00 7.96 24.30
N ALA A 400 -20.51 8.95 23.58
CA ALA A 400 -21.63 8.79 22.67
C ALA A 400 -21.18 8.39 21.24
N CYS A 401 -19.92 7.95 21.09
CA CYS A 401 -19.29 7.63 19.81
C CYS A 401 -18.51 6.31 19.85
N LYS A 402 -18.56 5.57 18.74
CA LYS A 402 -17.75 4.36 18.47
C LYS A 402 -16.97 4.53 17.16
N ILE A 403 -15.76 3.99 17.07
CA ILE A 403 -14.98 4.00 15.84
C ILE A 403 -15.60 3.03 14.83
N VAL A 404 -15.78 3.50 13.59
CA VAL A 404 -16.30 2.67 12.49
C VAL A 404 -15.26 1.63 12.08
N GLU A 405 -15.69 0.39 11.88
CA GLU A 405 -14.85 -0.73 11.45
C GLU A 405 -14.30 -0.55 10.02
N GLY A 406 -13.22 -1.27 9.68
CA GLY A 406 -12.67 -1.32 8.32
C GLY A 406 -11.88 -0.08 7.91
N GLN A 407 -11.47 0.74 8.86
CA GLN A 407 -10.66 1.92 8.59
C GLN A 407 -9.17 1.59 8.63
N ARG A 408 -8.52 1.59 7.46
CA ARG A 408 -7.08 1.35 7.36
C ARG A 408 -6.29 2.39 8.16
N TYR A 409 -5.33 1.92 8.96
CA TYR A 409 -4.39 2.81 9.64
C TYR A 409 -3.30 3.26 8.66
N THR A 410 -3.28 4.54 8.32
CA THR A 410 -2.34 5.11 7.33
C THR A 410 -1.15 5.85 7.94
N LYS A 411 -1.15 6.05 9.26
CA LYS A 411 -0.06 6.72 9.97
C LYS A 411 1.08 5.73 10.21
N GLY A 412 2.28 6.24 10.45
CA GLY A 412 3.42 5.39 10.81
C GLY A 412 3.15 4.60 12.09
N LEU A 413 3.47 3.30 12.06
CA LEU A 413 3.47 2.44 13.25
C LEU A 413 4.72 2.74 14.08
N ASN A 414 4.61 2.60 15.41
CA ASN A 414 5.77 2.67 16.30
C ASN A 414 6.53 1.33 16.31
N GLU A 415 7.74 1.30 16.88
CA GLU A 415 8.60 0.10 16.91
C GLU A 415 7.93 -1.12 17.55
N LYS A 416 7.16 -0.91 18.63
CA LYS A 416 6.41 -1.99 19.30
C LYS A 416 5.33 -2.56 18.37
N GLN A 417 4.57 -1.69 17.72
CA GLN A 417 3.54 -2.08 16.75
C GLN A 417 4.14 -2.78 15.52
N ILE A 418 5.30 -2.31 15.02
CA ILE A 418 6.03 -2.95 13.91
C ILE A 418 6.47 -4.36 14.34
N THR A 419 7.06 -4.48 15.52
CA THR A 419 7.50 -5.78 16.05
C THR A 419 6.33 -6.74 16.22
N SER A 420 5.20 -6.28 16.77
CA SER A 420 3.98 -7.08 16.89
C SER A 420 3.45 -7.47 15.51
N LEU A 421 3.40 -6.55 14.55
CA LEU A 421 2.95 -6.85 13.18
C LEU A 421 3.84 -7.90 12.51
N LEU A 422 5.17 -7.78 12.66
CA LEU A 422 6.13 -8.76 12.15
C LEU A 422 5.94 -10.14 12.76
N LYS A 423 5.68 -10.23 14.07
CA LYS A 423 5.37 -11.50 14.73
C LYS A 423 4.13 -12.18 14.14
N VAL A 424 3.16 -11.40 13.68
CA VAL A 424 1.91 -11.92 13.08
C VAL A 424 2.06 -12.20 11.59
N SER A 425 2.89 -11.44 10.87
CA SER A 425 3.05 -11.58 9.42
C SER A 425 4.13 -12.58 9.01
N CYS A 426 5.16 -12.78 9.82
CA CYS A 426 6.26 -13.69 9.52
C CYS A 426 5.84 -15.13 9.82
N GLN A 427 5.54 -15.89 8.77
CA GLN A 427 5.16 -17.30 8.86
C GLN A 427 6.16 -18.19 8.14
N ARG A 428 6.18 -19.46 8.52
CA ARG A 428 6.95 -20.48 7.78
C ARG A 428 6.25 -20.78 6.45
N PRO A 429 7.00 -21.14 5.38
CA PRO A 429 6.41 -21.41 4.06
C PRO A 429 5.26 -22.43 4.07
N HIS A 430 5.36 -23.48 4.89
CA HIS A 430 4.30 -24.48 5.03
C HIS A 430 3.00 -23.91 5.62
N GLU A 431 3.08 -23.05 6.63
CA GLU A 431 1.90 -22.40 7.22
C GLU A 431 1.28 -21.41 6.24
N GLN A 432 2.12 -20.69 5.47
CA GLN A 432 1.64 -19.79 4.43
C GLN A 432 0.97 -20.56 3.28
N GLU A 433 1.48 -21.73 2.90
CA GLU A 433 0.85 -22.62 1.91
C GLU A 433 -0.58 -23.00 2.34
N LEU A 434 -0.75 -23.43 3.61
CA LEU A 434 -2.07 -23.77 4.15
C LEU A 434 -3.03 -22.59 4.16
N ASP A 435 -2.57 -21.40 4.56
CA ASP A 435 -3.37 -20.16 4.55
C ASP A 435 -3.86 -19.81 3.13
N ILE A 436 -3.00 -19.97 2.12
CA ILE A 436 -3.33 -19.71 0.72
C ILE A 436 -4.39 -20.70 0.24
N LEU A 437 -4.20 -22.00 0.50
CA LEU A 437 -5.15 -23.05 0.12
C LEU A 437 -6.51 -22.84 0.79
N GLN A 438 -6.53 -22.50 2.08
CA GLN A 438 -7.75 -22.18 2.79
C GLN A 438 -8.46 -20.96 2.19
N THR A 439 -7.72 -19.93 1.79
CA THR A 439 -8.28 -18.72 1.15
C THR A 439 -8.93 -19.07 -0.20
N VAL A 440 -8.31 -19.92 -1.01
CA VAL A 440 -8.88 -20.40 -2.28
C VAL A 440 -10.17 -21.17 -2.03
N GLN A 441 -10.17 -22.07 -1.05
CA GLN A 441 -11.35 -22.84 -0.69
C GLN A 441 -12.50 -21.96 -0.18
N GLN A 442 -12.21 -20.93 0.63
CA GLN A 442 -13.22 -19.99 1.14
C GLN A 442 -13.82 -19.08 0.06
N ASN A 443 -13.04 -18.75 -0.97
CA ASN A 443 -13.49 -17.96 -2.10
C ASN A 443 -14.32 -18.77 -3.10
N ASP A 444 -14.12 -20.09 -3.13
CA ASP A 444 -14.91 -21.04 -3.92
C ASP A 444 -15.11 -20.58 -5.37
N TYR A 445 -14.00 -20.26 -6.03
CA TYR A 445 -14.01 -19.71 -7.39
C TYR A 445 -14.73 -20.60 -8.40
N ASP A 446 -14.76 -21.92 -8.18
CA ASP A 446 -15.47 -22.91 -9.00
C ASP A 446 -16.99 -22.70 -8.98
N HIS A 447 -17.54 -22.08 -7.94
CA HIS A 447 -18.96 -21.75 -7.82
C HIS A 447 -19.28 -20.26 -7.96
N ASP A 448 -18.28 -19.43 -8.28
CA ASP A 448 -18.49 -18.00 -8.51
C ASP A 448 -19.37 -17.78 -9.76
N PRO A 449 -20.57 -17.16 -9.62
CA PRO A 449 -21.47 -16.95 -10.74
C PRO A 449 -20.89 -16.04 -11.82
N TYR A 450 -20.04 -15.08 -11.46
CA TYR A 450 -19.37 -14.20 -12.42
C TYR A 450 -18.24 -14.94 -13.14
N ALA A 451 -17.47 -15.76 -12.44
CA ALA A 451 -16.43 -16.57 -13.11
C ALA A 451 -17.06 -17.55 -14.12
N LYS A 452 -18.14 -18.24 -13.73
CA LYS A 452 -18.90 -19.15 -14.61
C LYS A 452 -19.47 -18.47 -15.84
N GLU A 453 -20.12 -17.31 -15.68
CA GLU A 453 -20.68 -16.53 -16.79
C GLU A 453 -19.60 -16.20 -17.83
N PHE A 454 -18.42 -15.82 -17.38
CA PHE A 454 -17.29 -15.48 -18.25
C PHE A 454 -16.50 -16.70 -18.73
N GLY A 455 -16.92 -17.92 -18.39
CA GLY A 455 -16.24 -19.16 -18.76
C GLY A 455 -14.84 -19.28 -18.18
N ILE A 456 -14.62 -18.73 -16.98
CA ILE A 456 -13.35 -18.81 -16.27
C ILE A 456 -13.45 -19.92 -15.23
N ASN A 457 -12.56 -20.91 -15.33
CA ASN A 457 -12.40 -21.99 -14.37
C ASN A 457 -11.03 -21.89 -13.71
N ILE A 458 -10.93 -22.09 -12.39
CA ILE A 458 -9.69 -21.92 -11.62
C ILE A 458 -9.38 -23.20 -10.86
N SER A 459 -8.23 -23.82 -11.15
CA SER A 459 -7.74 -24.97 -10.39
C SER A 459 -7.64 -24.66 -8.90
N SER A 460 -8.10 -25.57 -8.05
CA SER A 460 -7.92 -25.51 -6.59
C SER A 460 -6.52 -25.94 -6.13
N LYS A 461 -5.68 -26.44 -7.05
CA LYS A 461 -4.33 -26.93 -6.76
C LYS A 461 -3.25 -25.90 -7.12
N LEU A 462 -2.26 -25.78 -6.24
CA LEU A 462 -1.03 -25.02 -6.49
C LEU A 462 -0.27 -25.59 -7.69
N ALA A 463 0.31 -24.71 -8.50
CA ALA A 463 1.14 -25.12 -9.61
C ALA A 463 2.43 -25.79 -9.14
N SER A 464 2.67 -27.02 -9.60
CA SER A 464 3.95 -27.72 -9.41
C SER A 464 4.90 -27.38 -10.56
N ILE A 465 6.08 -26.88 -10.23
CA ILE A 465 7.07 -26.39 -11.18
C ILE A 465 8.39 -27.12 -10.96
N GLU A 466 9.02 -27.57 -12.05
CA GLU A 466 10.40 -28.07 -12.02
C GLU A 466 11.36 -26.89 -11.86
N ALA A 467 12.03 -26.83 -10.71
CA ALA A 467 13.07 -25.86 -10.40
C ALA A 467 14.45 -26.54 -10.37
N ARG A 468 15.50 -25.72 -10.28
CA ARG A 468 16.88 -26.17 -10.16
C ARG A 468 17.60 -25.42 -9.05
N VAL A 469 18.28 -26.14 -8.18
CA VAL A 469 19.22 -25.58 -7.21
C VAL A 469 20.57 -25.44 -7.88
N LEU A 470 20.98 -24.20 -8.15
CA LEU A 470 22.29 -23.92 -8.72
C LEU A 470 23.39 -24.27 -7.72
N PRO A 471 24.55 -24.78 -8.19
CA PRO A 471 25.69 -24.97 -7.32
C PRO A 471 26.13 -23.62 -6.74
N ALA A 472 26.48 -23.60 -5.45
CA ALA A 472 27.03 -22.41 -4.84
C ALA A 472 28.37 -22.06 -5.52
N PRO A 473 28.64 -20.77 -5.78
CA PRO A 473 29.96 -20.36 -6.23
C PRO A 473 30.97 -20.63 -5.12
N TRP A 474 32.18 -21.01 -5.51
CA TRP A 474 33.31 -21.10 -4.59
C TRP A 474 33.64 -19.71 -4.06
N VAL A 475 33.82 -19.60 -2.74
CA VAL A 475 34.35 -18.38 -2.12
C VAL A 475 35.82 -18.63 -1.84
N ILE A 476 36.67 -17.87 -2.52
CA ILE A 476 38.12 -17.91 -2.29
C ILE A 476 38.38 -17.18 -0.98
N ILE A 477 39.00 -17.88 -0.02
CA ILE A 477 39.33 -17.32 1.29
C ILE A 477 40.73 -17.80 1.66
N GLU A 478 41.61 -16.88 2.04
CA GLU A 478 42.96 -17.25 2.46
C GLU A 478 42.89 -17.76 3.92
N LEU A 479 43.01 -19.08 4.09
CA LEU A 479 43.19 -19.71 5.40
C LEU A 479 44.68 -19.69 5.78
N LYS A 480 45.00 -19.34 7.03
CA LYS A 480 46.27 -19.74 7.63
C LYS A 480 46.05 -20.98 8.49
N TYR A 481 46.58 -22.11 8.03
CA TYR A 481 47.53 -22.83 8.85
C TYR A 481 48.81 -23.04 8.04
N SER A 482 49.91 -22.69 8.69
CA SER A 482 51.31 -23.00 8.35
C SER A 482 51.49 -24.17 7.39
N ASP A 483 52.20 -23.95 6.28
CA ASP A 483 53.01 -24.86 5.44
C ASP A 483 52.63 -26.35 5.22
N THR A 484 51.50 -26.89 5.69
CA THR A 484 51.14 -28.31 5.56
C THR A 484 49.65 -28.60 5.34
N GLY A 485 48.79 -27.60 5.08
CA GLY A 485 47.37 -27.88 4.78
C GLY A 485 46.63 -26.74 4.09
N LYS A 486 46.68 -26.73 2.75
CA LYS A 486 46.00 -25.74 1.90
C LYS A 486 44.52 -26.10 1.71
N GLU A 487 43.62 -25.55 2.52
CA GLU A 487 42.25 -25.32 2.05
C GLU A 487 42.13 -23.83 1.67
N LYS A 488 42.20 -23.52 0.37
CA LYS A 488 42.17 -22.13 -0.15
C LYS A 488 40.77 -21.66 -0.53
N GLU A 489 39.79 -22.55 -0.41
CA GLU A 489 38.47 -22.39 -1.00
C GLU A 489 37.44 -22.93 -0.01
N TYR A 490 36.40 -22.13 0.23
CA TYR A 490 35.25 -22.55 1.02
C TYR A 490 34.03 -22.61 0.11
N LEU A 491 33.30 -23.72 0.16
CA LEU A 491 32.03 -23.87 -0.53
C LEU A 491 30.89 -23.49 0.43
N PRO A 492 30.15 -22.39 0.18
CA PRO A 492 29.02 -22.02 1.02
C PRO A 492 27.95 -23.12 1.02
N GLN A 493 27.46 -23.44 2.21
CA GLN A 493 26.34 -24.37 2.37
C GLN A 493 25.06 -23.58 2.61
N VAL A 494 24.01 -23.89 1.85
CA VAL A 494 22.69 -23.25 1.98
C VAL A 494 22.75 -21.71 1.90
N GLY A 495 23.68 -21.19 1.08
CA GLY A 495 23.89 -19.75 0.92
C GLY A 495 24.49 -19.04 2.14
N GLN A 496 25.02 -19.79 3.11
CA GLN A 496 25.62 -19.25 4.32
C GLN A 496 27.09 -19.65 4.42
N TRP A 497 27.88 -18.75 5.00
CA TRP A 497 29.28 -18.96 5.36
C TRP A 497 29.65 -17.99 6.48
N ASN A 498 30.69 -18.30 7.24
CA ASN A 498 31.19 -17.43 8.31
C ASN A 498 32.71 -17.24 8.20
N MET A 499 33.22 -16.21 8.90
CA MET A 499 34.66 -15.89 8.96
C MET A 499 35.42 -16.67 10.05
N MET A 500 34.83 -17.68 10.69
CA MET A 500 35.55 -18.44 11.70
C MET A 500 36.75 -19.14 11.06
N ASN A 501 37.92 -18.96 11.69
CA ASN A 501 39.24 -19.44 11.24
C ASN A 501 39.67 -18.92 9.86
N LYS A 502 39.14 -17.77 9.40
CA LYS A 502 39.35 -17.22 8.06
C LYS A 502 39.91 -15.80 8.11
N LYS A 503 40.74 -15.43 7.13
CA LYS A 503 41.23 -14.05 6.95
C LYS A 503 40.64 -13.37 5.73
N VAL A 504 40.54 -12.05 5.79
CA VAL A 504 40.19 -11.23 4.62
C VAL A 504 41.35 -11.24 3.63
N ILE A 505 41.02 -11.26 2.33
CA ILE A 505 42.02 -11.33 1.24
C ILE A 505 42.95 -10.11 1.25
N ASN A 506 42.40 -8.92 1.48
CA ASN A 506 43.14 -7.65 1.50
C ASN A 506 43.04 -7.00 2.88
N GLY A 507 43.66 -7.62 3.89
CA GLY A 507 43.76 -7.05 5.24
C GLY A 507 44.51 -5.71 5.24
N SER A 508 44.11 -4.80 6.12
CA SER A 508 44.74 -3.48 6.27
C SER A 508 45.19 -3.27 7.71
N THR A 509 46.41 -2.76 7.88
CA THR A 509 46.95 -2.47 9.21
C THR A 509 46.42 -1.14 9.75
N VAL A 510 45.59 -1.20 10.80
CA VAL A 510 45.14 -0.02 11.53
C VAL A 510 46.15 0.31 12.64
N ARG A 511 46.93 1.38 12.45
CA ARG A 511 47.96 1.79 13.42
C ARG A 511 47.40 2.61 14.58
N TYR A 512 46.40 3.44 14.31
CA TYR A 512 45.81 4.35 15.28
C TYR A 512 44.29 4.32 15.15
N TRP A 513 43.61 4.20 16.29
CA TRP A 513 42.17 4.23 16.38
C TRP A 513 41.76 4.78 17.76
N ALA A 514 40.52 5.27 17.88
CA ALA A 514 39.99 5.79 19.12
C ALA A 514 38.57 5.26 19.34
N CYS A 515 38.20 5.04 20.60
CA CYS A 515 36.85 4.68 21.01
C CYS A 515 36.21 5.87 21.73
N ILE A 516 35.00 6.26 21.32
CA ILE A 516 34.24 7.35 21.94
C ILE A 516 32.88 6.78 22.37
N ASN A 517 32.68 6.66 23.68
CA ASN A 517 31.43 6.15 24.25
C ASN A 517 30.47 7.31 24.61
N PHE A 518 29.35 7.42 23.89
CA PHE A 518 28.28 8.38 24.18
C PHE A 518 27.21 7.85 25.14
N SER A 519 27.28 6.58 25.53
CA SER A 519 26.31 5.97 26.44
C SER A 519 26.56 6.39 27.88
N ARG A 520 25.49 6.72 28.59
CA ARG A 520 25.54 7.06 30.03
C ARG A 520 25.48 5.83 30.93
N SER A 521 25.14 4.66 30.38
CA SER A 521 24.88 3.44 31.16
C SER A 521 25.98 2.39 31.01
N VAL A 522 26.91 2.57 30.07
CA VAL A 522 28.00 1.62 29.83
C VAL A 522 29.21 2.05 30.65
N GLN A 523 29.66 1.15 31.54
CA GLN A 523 30.86 1.36 32.35
C GLN A 523 32.12 1.35 31.47
N GLU A 524 33.14 2.08 31.92
CA GLU A 524 34.42 2.19 31.20
C GLU A 524 35.13 0.84 31.05
N SER A 525 35.04 -0.02 32.07
CA SER A 525 35.59 -1.39 32.03
C SER A 525 34.99 -2.24 30.91
N THR A 526 33.66 -2.17 30.71
CA THR A 526 32.98 -2.87 29.63
C THR A 526 33.39 -2.33 28.26
N ALA A 527 33.52 -1.01 28.13
CA ALA A 527 33.99 -0.39 26.90
C ALA A 527 35.44 -0.82 26.59
N HIS A 528 36.30 -0.89 27.60
CA HIS A 528 37.68 -1.35 27.44
C HIS A 528 37.76 -2.83 27.06
N GLY A 529 36.96 -3.70 27.69
CA GLY A 529 36.87 -5.12 27.33
C GLY A 529 36.43 -5.32 25.87
N PHE A 530 35.40 -4.61 25.44
CA PHE A 530 34.98 -4.60 24.03
C PHE A 530 36.12 -4.15 23.09
N CYS A 531 36.88 -3.12 23.46
CA CYS A 531 38.02 -2.67 22.66
C CYS A 531 39.09 -3.75 22.50
N GLN A 532 39.39 -4.49 23.57
CA GLN A 532 40.35 -5.59 23.55
C GLN A 532 39.86 -6.75 22.67
N GLU A 533 38.60 -7.17 22.85
CA GLU A 533 37.97 -8.23 22.04
C GLU A 533 37.93 -7.85 20.55
N LEU A 534 37.62 -6.58 20.24
CA LEU A 534 37.62 -6.08 18.86
C LEU A 534 39.01 -6.15 18.23
N VAL A 535 40.06 -5.73 18.95
CA VAL A 535 41.44 -5.82 18.46
C VAL A 535 41.84 -7.27 18.22
N GLN A 536 41.52 -8.17 19.15
CA GLN A 536 41.78 -9.60 19.00
C GLN A 536 41.08 -10.16 17.77
N MET A 537 39.80 -9.82 17.57
CA MET A 537 39.05 -10.27 16.39
C MET A 537 39.64 -9.73 15.08
N CYS A 538 40.05 -8.46 15.03
CA CYS A 538 40.72 -7.88 13.86
C CYS A 538 42.03 -8.63 13.52
N GLN A 539 42.84 -8.98 14.52
CA GLN A 539 44.09 -9.74 14.33
C GLN A 539 43.83 -11.16 13.80
N ILE A 540 42.77 -11.81 14.31
CA ILE A 540 42.34 -13.13 13.84
C ILE A 540 41.84 -13.05 12.39
N SER A 541 41.05 -12.03 12.05
CA SER A 541 40.43 -11.88 10.73
C SER A 541 41.35 -11.32 9.64
N GLY A 542 42.58 -10.90 9.95
CA GLY A 542 43.56 -10.43 8.97
C GLY A 542 43.65 -8.92 8.86
#